data_AF-A0A258BYQ3-F1
#
_entry.id   AF-A0A258BYQ3-F1
#
_cell.length_a   1.000
_cell.length_b   1.000
_cell.length_c   1.000
_cell.angle_alpha   90.00
_cell.angle_beta   90.00
_cell.angle_gamma   90.00
#
_symmetry.space_group_name_H-M   'P 1'
#
loop_
_entity.id
_entity.type
_entity.pdbx_description
1 polymer ?
#
loop_
_entity_poly.entity_id
_entity_poly.type
_entity_poly.pdbx_seq_one_letter_code
_entity_poly.pdbx_strand_id
1 'polypeptide(L)'
;MRQDAVTLERFYASDLGKAAARILAGKLTDLWGDAKGLSVLGLGYALPALDAFATGPRRIIAAVPHEHGPVSWDYSGRGNAAVAVGDPRLPFPDGLFDRVIILHGLEETGDPRAYLREIWRVTAPEGRIVLTAANRSGLWSRATRTPFGHGRPWTRSQLSNLLSTGLFQVTASSSALYMPPTDLGLVTSAAEGWEAMGRFIMPGMGGVVLIEAVKRLYAPPRSGTAAPVTDQVRIARPARAATREEH
;
A
#
# COMPACT_ATOMS: atom_id res chain seq x y z
N MET A 1 17.35 13.06 -0.01
CA MET A 1 18.24 11.92 -0.30
C MET A 1 17.59 10.70 0.35
N ARG A 2 17.50 9.58 -0.38
CA ARG A 2 16.97 8.32 0.19
C ARG A 2 17.85 7.86 1.35
N GLN A 3 17.26 7.21 2.34
CA GLN A 3 18.07 6.61 3.39
C GLN A 3 18.78 5.36 2.85
N ASP A 4 19.93 5.03 3.43
CA ASP A 4 20.65 3.81 3.10
C ASP A 4 19.98 2.59 3.78
N ALA A 5 19.97 1.43 3.13
CA ALA A 5 19.39 0.20 3.69
C ALA A 5 20.00 -0.13 5.06
N VAL A 6 21.31 0.05 5.22
CA VAL A 6 22.01 -0.23 6.49
C VAL A 6 21.46 0.64 7.62
N THR A 7 21.08 1.88 7.33
CA THR A 7 20.48 2.78 8.33
C THR A 7 19.10 2.31 8.73
N LEU A 8 18.29 1.90 7.77
CA LEU A 8 16.96 1.35 8.00
C LEU A 8 17.02 0.03 8.76
N GLU A 9 17.92 -0.86 8.39
CA GLU A 9 18.16 -2.14 9.06
C GLU A 9 18.57 -1.94 10.52
N ARG A 10 19.53 -1.03 10.80
CA ARG A 10 19.93 -0.68 12.16
C ARG A 10 18.78 -0.11 12.98
N PHE A 11 17.94 0.74 12.39
CA PHE A 11 16.76 1.25 13.08
C PHE A 11 15.81 0.10 13.44
N TYR A 12 15.46 -0.76 12.49
CA TYR A 12 14.54 -1.88 12.73
C TYR A 12 15.11 -2.99 13.62
N ALA A 13 16.43 -3.04 13.82
CA ALA A 13 17.09 -3.89 14.82
C ALA A 13 17.02 -3.32 16.26
N SER A 14 16.79 -2.01 16.42
CA SER A 14 16.63 -1.37 17.75
C SER A 14 15.29 -1.72 18.41
N ASP A 15 15.17 -1.53 19.72
CA ASP A 15 13.92 -1.82 20.43
C ASP A 15 12.77 -0.92 19.98
N LEU A 16 13.05 0.36 19.74
CA LEU A 16 12.11 1.30 19.15
C LEU A 16 11.65 0.86 17.75
N GLY A 17 12.59 0.41 16.91
CA GLY A 17 12.28 -0.05 15.55
C GLY A 17 11.50 -1.37 15.54
N LYS A 18 11.84 -2.31 16.41
CA LYS A 18 11.08 -3.57 16.62
C LYS A 18 9.66 -3.28 17.07
N ALA A 19 9.47 -2.35 18.01
CA ALA A 19 8.13 -1.94 18.44
C ALA A 19 7.34 -1.28 17.30
N ALA A 20 7.97 -0.41 16.51
CA ALA A 20 7.34 0.20 15.35
C ALA A 20 6.96 -0.84 14.28
N ALA A 21 7.86 -1.78 13.97
CA ALA A 21 7.59 -2.88 13.05
C ALA A 21 6.42 -3.75 13.52
N ARG A 22 6.38 -4.11 14.82
CA ARG A 22 5.27 -4.89 15.40
C ARG A 22 3.92 -4.19 15.25
N ILE A 23 3.86 -2.89 15.52
CA ILE A 23 2.63 -2.10 15.36
C ILE A 23 2.18 -2.08 13.89
N LEU A 24 3.10 -1.81 12.96
CA LEU A 24 2.81 -1.76 11.53
C LEU A 24 2.38 -3.13 11.00
N ALA A 25 3.08 -4.20 11.38
CA ALA A 25 2.74 -5.57 11.08
C ALA A 25 1.33 -5.92 11.55
N GLY A 26 1.01 -5.61 12.82
CA GLY A 26 -0.33 -5.83 13.38
C GLY A 26 -1.43 -5.16 12.57
N LYS A 27 -1.23 -3.89 12.16
CA LYS A 27 -2.19 -3.18 11.29
C LYS A 27 -2.38 -3.85 9.94
N LEU A 28 -1.31 -4.38 9.36
CA LEU A 28 -1.37 -5.03 8.06
C LEU A 28 -2.03 -6.41 8.15
N THR A 29 -1.74 -7.19 9.20
CA THR A 29 -2.39 -8.48 9.44
C THR A 29 -3.86 -8.31 9.81
N ASP A 30 -4.23 -7.23 10.52
CA ASP A 30 -5.64 -6.88 10.78
C ASP A 30 -6.41 -6.62 9.46
N LEU A 31 -5.74 -6.02 8.46
CA LEU A 31 -6.35 -5.72 7.17
C LEU A 31 -6.44 -6.96 6.26
N TRP A 32 -5.39 -7.79 6.23
CA TRP A 32 -5.21 -8.81 5.18
C TRP A 32 -5.11 -10.25 5.67
N GLY A 33 -5.15 -10.49 6.98
CA GLY A 33 -4.97 -11.81 7.57
C GLY A 33 -3.56 -12.36 7.30
N ASP A 34 -3.48 -13.63 6.93
CA ASP A 34 -2.21 -14.33 6.60
C ASP A 34 -1.82 -14.19 5.11
N ALA A 35 -2.63 -13.52 4.30
CA ALA A 35 -2.45 -13.41 2.84
C ALA A 35 -2.22 -14.77 2.14
N LYS A 36 -2.86 -15.84 2.64
CA LYS A 36 -2.60 -17.21 2.18
C LYS A 36 -2.78 -17.40 0.68
N GLY A 37 -1.76 -17.96 0.05
CA GLY A 37 -1.77 -18.30 -1.38
C GLY A 37 -1.70 -17.10 -2.33
N LEU A 38 -1.60 -15.87 -1.81
CA LEU A 38 -1.50 -14.64 -2.60
C LEU A 38 -0.07 -14.36 -3.05
N SER A 39 0.08 -13.52 -4.07
CA SER A 39 1.35 -12.91 -4.46
C SER A 39 1.51 -11.55 -3.81
N VAL A 40 2.50 -11.42 -2.93
CA VAL A 40 2.75 -10.20 -2.15
C VAL A 40 4.01 -9.48 -2.65
N LEU A 41 3.93 -8.17 -2.82
CA LEU A 41 5.05 -7.29 -3.13
C LEU A 41 5.25 -6.28 -1.99
N GLY A 42 6.46 -6.15 -1.48
CA GLY A 42 6.88 -5.02 -0.67
C GLY A 42 7.74 -4.07 -1.49
N LEU A 43 7.50 -2.77 -1.34
CA LEU A 43 8.17 -1.70 -2.07
C LEU A 43 8.79 -0.67 -1.12
N GLY A 44 9.97 -0.16 -1.47
CA GLY A 44 10.77 0.69 -0.59
C GLY A 44 11.57 -0.18 0.37
N TYR A 45 11.50 0.10 1.67
CA TYR A 45 12.04 -0.76 2.72
C TYR A 45 10.91 -1.43 3.50
N ALA A 46 10.20 -2.34 2.83
CA ALA A 46 9.03 -3.01 3.39
C ALA A 46 9.33 -4.30 4.16
N LEU A 47 10.59 -4.70 4.33
CA LEU A 47 10.98 -5.96 4.98
C LEU A 47 10.30 -6.18 6.35
N PRO A 48 10.29 -5.20 7.27
CA PRO A 48 9.70 -5.42 8.60
C PRO A 48 8.19 -5.68 8.56
N ALA A 49 7.52 -5.22 7.50
CA ALA A 49 6.11 -5.50 7.25
C ALA A 49 5.89 -6.84 6.54
N LEU A 50 6.80 -7.24 5.63
CA LEU A 50 6.74 -8.52 4.92
C LEU A 50 6.99 -9.71 5.84
N ASP A 51 7.84 -9.55 6.86
CA ASP A 51 8.12 -10.57 7.87
C ASP A 51 6.86 -11.03 8.62
N ALA A 52 5.80 -10.21 8.65
CA ALA A 52 4.52 -10.58 9.23
C ALA A 52 3.73 -11.60 8.38
N PHE A 53 3.98 -11.63 7.07
CA PHE A 53 3.24 -12.47 6.12
C PHE A 53 4.01 -13.71 5.70
N ALA A 54 5.33 -13.65 5.75
CA ALA A 54 6.21 -14.80 5.91
C ALA A 54 5.70 -16.14 5.30
N THR A 55 4.93 -16.90 6.09
CA THR A 55 4.58 -18.30 5.80
C THR A 55 3.29 -18.49 5.01
N GLY A 56 2.45 -17.47 4.88
CA GLY A 56 1.11 -17.58 4.28
C GLY A 56 1.08 -17.49 2.74
N PRO A 57 1.67 -16.43 2.15
CA PRO A 57 1.65 -16.19 0.71
C PRO A 57 2.25 -17.32 -0.13
N ARG A 58 1.82 -17.39 -1.40
CA ARG A 58 2.44 -18.25 -2.40
C ARG A 58 3.82 -17.74 -2.81
N ARG A 59 4.02 -16.42 -2.77
CA ARG A 59 5.29 -15.73 -3.04
C ARG A 59 5.30 -14.38 -2.34
N ILE A 60 6.48 -13.97 -1.91
CA ILE A 60 6.72 -12.64 -1.34
C ILE A 60 7.96 -12.05 -1.97
N ILE A 61 7.83 -10.89 -2.62
CA ILE A 61 8.95 -10.20 -3.24
C ILE A 61 9.18 -8.88 -2.50
N ALA A 62 10.40 -8.67 -2.01
CA ALA A 62 10.86 -7.39 -1.51
C ALA A 62 11.59 -6.65 -2.63
N ALA A 63 10.96 -5.62 -3.20
CA ALA A 63 11.56 -4.76 -4.21
C ALA A 63 12.10 -3.48 -3.56
N VAL A 64 13.41 -3.44 -3.38
CA VAL A 64 14.12 -2.36 -2.69
C VAL A 64 14.82 -1.46 -3.73
N PRO A 65 14.67 -0.13 -3.66
CA PRO A 65 15.35 0.76 -4.59
C PRO A 65 16.88 0.62 -4.58
N HIS A 66 17.54 0.69 -5.74
CA HIS A 66 18.99 0.57 -5.86
C HIS A 66 19.77 1.58 -5.00
N GLU A 67 19.21 2.77 -4.76
CA GLU A 67 19.87 3.81 -3.96
C GLU A 67 19.95 3.47 -2.47
N HIS A 68 19.19 2.47 -2.00
CA HIS A 68 19.34 1.91 -0.66
C HIS A 68 20.56 1.00 -0.53
N GLY A 69 21.22 0.61 -1.63
CA GLY A 69 22.33 -0.33 -1.59
C GLY A 69 21.89 -1.81 -1.47
N PRO A 70 22.84 -2.73 -1.25
CA PRO A 70 22.57 -4.16 -1.20
C PRO A 70 21.75 -4.52 0.04
N VAL A 71 20.69 -5.31 -0.17
CA VAL A 71 19.84 -5.83 0.90
C VAL A 71 19.85 -7.34 0.83
N SER A 72 20.24 -7.98 1.95
CA SER A 72 20.05 -9.41 2.15
C SER A 72 18.81 -9.62 3.00
N TRP A 73 17.79 -10.27 2.44
CA TRP A 73 16.59 -10.65 3.18
C TRP A 73 16.53 -12.17 3.23
N ASP A 74 16.86 -12.73 4.38
CA ASP A 74 16.77 -14.16 4.64
C ASP A 74 15.34 -14.50 5.07
N TYR A 75 14.50 -14.78 4.09
CA TYR A 75 13.19 -15.33 4.36
C TYR A 75 13.18 -16.82 4.00
N SER A 76 13.21 -17.66 5.03
CA SER A 76 13.22 -19.12 4.90
C SER A 76 11.89 -19.64 4.31
N GLY A 77 11.80 -19.71 2.97
CA GLY A 77 10.62 -20.21 2.28
C GLY A 77 10.80 -20.35 0.77
N ARG A 78 9.96 -21.18 0.14
CA ARG A 78 9.92 -21.30 -1.33
C ARG A 78 9.20 -20.09 -1.92
N GLY A 79 9.84 -19.41 -2.88
CA GLY A 79 9.20 -18.34 -3.67
C GLY A 79 9.39 -16.92 -3.14
N ASN A 80 10.26 -16.72 -2.14
CA ASN A 80 10.55 -15.39 -1.60
C ASN A 80 11.88 -14.86 -2.13
N ALA A 81 11.93 -13.56 -2.42
CA ALA A 81 13.09 -12.94 -3.06
C ALA A 81 13.22 -11.46 -2.67
N ALA A 82 14.45 -11.00 -2.52
CA ALA A 82 14.78 -9.57 -2.56
C ALA A 82 15.30 -9.21 -3.95
N VAL A 83 14.79 -8.11 -4.51
CA VAL A 83 15.12 -7.62 -5.84
C VAL A 83 15.46 -6.14 -5.72
N ALA A 84 16.63 -5.75 -6.22
CA ALA A 84 16.98 -4.34 -6.34
C ALA A 84 16.27 -3.75 -7.58
N VAL A 85 15.58 -2.62 -7.41
CA VAL A 85 14.76 -2.00 -8.47
C VAL A 85 15.13 -0.53 -8.71
N GLY A 86 14.91 -0.05 -9.94
CA GLY A 86 15.02 1.37 -10.25
C GLY A 86 13.72 2.12 -9.96
N ASP A 87 13.80 3.40 -9.58
CA ASP A 87 12.61 4.26 -9.47
C ASP A 87 12.28 4.92 -10.83
N PRO A 88 11.04 4.87 -11.34
CA PRO A 88 9.85 4.16 -10.82
C PRO A 88 9.63 2.77 -11.44
N ARG A 89 10.51 2.33 -12.36
CA ARG A 89 10.26 1.17 -13.24
C ARG A 89 10.43 -0.16 -12.51
N LEU A 90 9.32 -0.87 -12.32
CA LEU A 90 9.31 -2.16 -11.65
C LEU A 90 9.54 -3.32 -12.64
N PRO A 91 10.48 -4.25 -12.39
CA PRO A 91 10.83 -5.34 -13.30
C PRO A 91 9.85 -6.52 -13.20
N PHE A 92 8.55 -6.23 -13.10
CA PHE A 92 7.50 -7.23 -12.95
C PHE A 92 6.47 -7.11 -14.07
N PRO A 93 5.87 -8.23 -14.50
CA PRO A 93 4.69 -8.23 -15.37
C PRO A 93 3.51 -7.46 -14.79
N ASP A 94 2.62 -7.03 -15.68
CA ASP A 94 1.35 -6.40 -15.33
C ASP A 94 0.47 -7.38 -14.55
N GLY A 95 -0.22 -6.87 -13.53
CA GLY A 95 -1.23 -7.63 -12.79
C GLY A 95 -0.70 -8.82 -11.97
N LEU A 96 0.59 -8.85 -11.65
CA LEU A 96 1.21 -10.00 -10.97
C LEU A 96 0.85 -10.12 -9.47
N PHE A 97 0.61 -9.00 -8.78
CA PHE A 97 0.53 -8.98 -7.32
C PHE A 97 -0.87 -8.71 -6.79
N ASP A 98 -1.33 -9.57 -5.89
CA ASP A 98 -2.63 -9.45 -5.21
C ASP A 98 -2.58 -8.45 -4.05
N ARG A 99 -1.39 -8.29 -3.44
CA ARG A 99 -1.13 -7.41 -2.29
C ARG A 99 0.17 -6.64 -2.51
N VAL A 100 0.13 -5.32 -2.33
CA VAL A 100 1.32 -4.47 -2.41
C VAL A 100 1.46 -3.61 -1.16
N ILE A 101 2.58 -3.75 -0.44
CA ILE A 101 2.92 -2.95 0.74
C ILE A 101 3.96 -1.91 0.31
N ILE A 102 3.69 -0.64 0.58
CA ILE A 102 4.63 0.45 0.37
C ILE A 102 5.03 1.00 1.74
N LEU A 103 6.31 0.93 2.08
CA LEU A 103 6.88 1.43 3.33
C LEU A 103 8.26 2.03 3.03
N HIS A 104 8.53 3.26 3.49
CA HIS A 104 9.77 4.00 3.15
C HIS A 104 9.99 4.04 1.64
N GLY A 105 8.97 4.46 0.90
CA GLY A 105 9.00 4.43 -0.56
C GLY A 105 8.40 5.68 -1.18
N LEU A 106 7.19 6.06 -0.77
CA LEU A 106 6.51 7.23 -1.33
C LEU A 106 7.16 8.55 -0.87
N GLU A 107 7.64 8.59 0.36
CA GLU A 107 8.37 9.72 0.95
C GLU A 107 9.72 10.00 0.25
N GLU A 108 10.23 9.01 -0.48
CA GLU A 108 11.57 8.99 -1.07
C GLU A 108 11.59 9.02 -2.60
N THR A 109 10.44 8.90 -3.27
CA THR A 109 10.36 8.96 -4.74
C THR A 109 10.40 10.39 -5.26
N GLY A 110 11.13 10.57 -6.36
CA GLY A 110 11.19 11.84 -7.09
C GLY A 110 9.89 12.13 -7.86
N ASP A 111 9.17 11.10 -8.29
CA ASP A 111 7.89 11.21 -9.00
C ASP A 111 6.84 10.26 -8.42
N PRO A 112 6.09 10.69 -7.38
CA PRO A 112 5.03 9.90 -6.77
C PRO A 112 3.94 9.43 -7.74
N ARG A 113 3.69 10.17 -8.83
CA ARG A 113 2.66 9.81 -9.81
C ARG A 113 3.15 8.69 -10.72
N ALA A 114 4.38 8.78 -11.22
CA ALA A 114 4.97 7.71 -11.99
C ALA A 114 5.14 6.42 -11.17
N TYR A 115 5.53 6.56 -9.90
CA TYR A 115 5.62 5.44 -8.98
C TYR A 115 4.27 4.73 -8.77
N LEU A 116 3.20 5.48 -8.52
CA LEU A 116 1.87 4.89 -8.42
C LEU A 116 1.35 4.28 -9.71
N ARG A 117 1.72 4.81 -10.88
CA ARG A 117 1.37 4.17 -12.17
C ARG A 117 2.01 2.80 -12.32
N GLU A 118 3.28 2.66 -11.93
CA GLU A 118 3.97 1.37 -11.97
C GLU A 118 3.40 0.40 -10.92
N ILE A 119 3.07 0.88 -9.72
CA ILE A 119 2.35 0.09 -8.71
C ILE A 119 1.01 -0.38 -9.26
N TRP A 120 0.23 0.51 -9.86
CA TRP A 120 -1.06 0.19 -10.48
C TRP A 120 -0.90 -0.84 -11.59
N ARG A 121 0.14 -0.72 -12.42
CA ARG A 121 0.44 -1.67 -13.50
C ARG A 121 0.68 -3.08 -12.98
N VAL A 122 1.55 -3.24 -11.98
CA VAL A 122 1.92 -4.56 -11.43
C VAL A 122 0.88 -5.15 -10.48
N THR A 123 -0.04 -4.33 -9.96
CA THR A 123 -1.15 -4.80 -9.10
C THR A 123 -2.21 -5.52 -9.93
N ALA A 124 -2.61 -6.72 -9.49
CA ALA A 124 -3.68 -7.50 -10.09
C ALA A 124 -5.02 -6.76 -10.10
N PRO A 125 -5.95 -7.07 -11.01
CA PRO A 125 -7.34 -6.61 -10.90
C PRO A 125 -7.92 -7.01 -9.53
N GLU A 126 -8.61 -6.08 -8.87
CA GLU A 126 -9.10 -6.21 -7.47
C GLU A 126 -7.98 -6.45 -6.43
N GLY A 127 -6.71 -6.32 -6.85
CA GLY A 127 -5.55 -6.32 -5.97
C GLY A 127 -5.57 -5.10 -5.05
N ARG A 128 -5.04 -5.29 -3.85
CA ARG A 128 -5.05 -4.28 -2.79
C ARG A 128 -3.64 -3.80 -2.50
N ILE A 129 -3.54 -2.52 -2.17
CA ILE A 129 -2.30 -1.90 -1.76
C ILE A 129 -2.48 -1.26 -0.39
N VAL A 130 -1.44 -1.28 0.43
CA VAL A 130 -1.35 -0.45 1.64
C VAL A 130 -0.15 0.46 1.49
N LEU A 131 -0.43 1.75 1.52
CA LEU A 131 0.58 2.78 1.49
C LEU A 131 0.81 3.30 2.90
N THR A 132 2.07 3.23 3.33
CA THR A 132 2.53 3.70 4.64
C THR A 132 3.49 4.85 4.43
N ALA A 133 3.24 5.98 5.11
CA ALA A 133 4.12 7.16 5.04
C ALA A 133 4.11 7.94 6.35
N ALA A 134 5.21 8.63 6.64
CA ALA A 134 5.32 9.52 7.78
C ALA A 134 4.19 10.58 7.79
N ASN A 135 3.49 10.68 8.92
CA ASN A 135 2.40 11.63 9.09
C ASN A 135 2.96 13.02 9.38
N ARG A 136 2.68 13.99 8.51
CA ARG A 136 3.09 15.39 8.68
C ARG A 136 2.62 16.02 10.00
N SER A 137 1.48 15.57 10.52
CA SER A 137 0.94 16.05 11.80
C SER A 137 1.47 15.30 13.02
N GLY A 138 2.21 14.20 12.81
CA GLY A 138 2.71 13.32 13.87
C GLY A 138 4.12 13.67 14.34
N LEU A 139 4.43 13.29 15.58
CA LEU A 139 5.72 13.59 16.22
C LEU A 139 6.92 12.92 15.51
N TRP A 140 6.71 11.75 14.94
CA TRP A 140 7.74 10.98 14.22
C TRP A 140 8.27 11.69 12.98
N SER A 141 7.44 12.47 12.28
CA SER A 141 7.89 13.27 11.12
C SER A 141 8.91 14.35 11.45
N ARG A 142 9.02 14.70 12.75
CA ARG A 142 9.97 15.69 13.27
C ARG A 142 11.20 15.03 13.89
N ALA A 143 11.17 13.71 14.07
CA ALA A 143 12.23 12.95 14.68
C ALA A 143 13.25 12.51 13.62
N THR A 144 14.15 13.42 13.25
CA THR A 144 15.23 13.20 12.25
C THR A 144 16.27 12.15 12.65
N ARG A 145 16.14 11.55 13.84
CA ARG A 145 16.92 10.38 14.27
C ARG A 145 16.27 9.05 13.86
N THR A 146 15.04 9.10 13.37
CA THR A 146 14.27 7.93 12.92
C THR A 146 14.02 8.02 11.41
N PRO A 147 13.85 6.90 10.71
CA PRO A 147 13.55 6.92 9.28
C PRO A 147 12.32 7.74 8.91
N PHE A 148 11.31 7.74 9.78
CA PHE A 148 10.08 8.49 9.59
C PHE A 148 10.26 10.03 9.66
N GLY A 149 11.40 10.52 10.14
CA GLY A 149 11.76 11.93 10.11
C GLY A 149 12.43 12.38 8.81
N HIS A 150 12.63 11.47 7.85
CA HIS A 150 13.25 11.73 6.56
C HIS A 150 12.25 11.62 5.41
N GLY A 151 12.65 12.17 4.25
CA GLY A 151 11.79 12.23 3.07
C GLY A 151 10.67 13.27 3.19
N ARG A 152 9.67 13.16 2.30
CA ARG A 152 8.52 14.06 2.27
C ARG A 152 7.42 13.55 3.21
N PRO A 153 7.04 14.28 4.27
CA PRO A 153 5.91 13.88 5.11
C PRO A 153 4.58 14.17 4.41
N TRP A 154 3.61 13.28 4.62
CA TRP A 154 2.31 13.32 3.97
C TRP A 154 1.18 13.48 4.97
N THR A 155 0.09 14.13 4.54
CA THR A 155 -1.19 14.08 5.26
C THR A 155 -2.08 13.00 4.66
N ARG A 156 -3.03 12.48 5.46
CA ARG A 156 -4.04 11.52 4.99
C ARG A 156 -4.72 11.99 3.70
N SER A 157 -5.19 13.24 3.65
CA SER A 157 -5.89 13.78 2.47
C SER A 157 -4.98 13.86 1.24
N GLN A 158 -3.69 14.19 1.41
CA GLN A 158 -2.75 14.21 0.30
C GLN A 158 -2.55 12.81 -0.29
N LEU A 159 -2.42 11.79 0.58
CA LEU A 159 -2.28 10.39 0.16
C LEU A 159 -3.57 9.89 -0.52
N SER A 160 -4.74 10.17 0.04
CA SER A 160 -6.03 9.79 -0.56
C SER A 160 -6.19 10.41 -1.96
N ASN A 161 -5.91 11.71 -2.10
CA ASN A 161 -6.00 12.39 -3.39
C ASN A 161 -4.99 11.82 -4.40
N LEU A 162 -3.78 11.51 -3.95
CA LEU A 162 -2.74 10.93 -4.80
C LEU A 162 -3.15 9.53 -5.30
N LEU A 163 -3.68 8.68 -4.41
CA LEU A 163 -4.19 7.35 -4.76
C LEU A 163 -5.37 7.42 -5.74
N SER A 164 -6.33 8.31 -5.50
CA SER A 164 -7.46 8.52 -6.42
C SER A 164 -7.03 9.00 -7.80
N THR A 165 -6.03 9.89 -7.87
CA THR A 165 -5.43 10.33 -9.13
C THR A 165 -4.70 9.17 -9.83
N GLY A 166 -4.14 8.24 -9.06
CA GLY A 166 -3.51 7.00 -9.53
C GLY A 166 -4.49 5.86 -9.83
N LEU A 167 -5.79 6.14 -9.99
CA LEU A 167 -6.84 5.16 -10.30
C LEU A 167 -7.04 4.06 -9.24
N PHE A 168 -6.60 4.31 -8.01
CA PHE A 168 -6.90 3.47 -6.86
C PHE A 168 -8.12 4.00 -6.10
N GLN A 169 -8.99 3.08 -5.69
CA GLN A 169 -10.10 3.40 -4.80
C GLN A 169 -9.68 3.17 -3.36
N VAL A 170 -9.64 4.23 -2.55
CA VAL A 170 -9.35 4.13 -1.11
C VAL A 170 -10.47 3.34 -0.41
N THR A 171 -10.08 2.33 0.38
CA THR A 171 -11.01 1.45 1.11
C THR A 171 -10.96 1.68 2.61
N ALA A 172 -9.76 1.93 3.14
CA ALA A 172 -9.57 2.18 4.56
C ALA A 172 -8.38 3.12 4.78
N SER A 173 -8.35 3.76 5.94
CA SER A 173 -7.22 4.55 6.38
C SER A 173 -7.11 4.55 7.89
N SER A 174 -5.90 4.48 8.41
CA SER A 174 -5.64 4.53 9.84
C SER A 174 -4.34 5.30 10.11
N SER A 175 -4.14 5.68 11.36
CA SER A 175 -2.85 6.19 11.84
C SER A 175 -2.25 5.19 12.84
N ALA A 176 -0.93 5.11 12.87
CA ALA A 176 -0.15 4.26 13.78
C ALA A 176 1.06 5.02 14.32
N LEU A 177 1.79 4.40 15.26
CA LEU A 177 2.94 4.97 15.97
C LEU A 177 2.57 6.19 16.81
N TYR A 178 1.63 6.01 17.73
CA TYR A 178 1.26 7.03 18.73
C TYR A 178 2.26 7.15 19.87
N MET A 179 3.09 6.13 20.08
CA MET A 179 4.19 6.20 21.05
C MET A 179 5.19 7.29 20.65
N PRO A 180 5.82 8.00 21.61
CA PRO A 180 6.84 8.99 21.28
C PRO A 180 8.10 8.33 20.68
N PRO A 181 8.84 9.01 19.78
CA PRO A 181 10.01 8.48 19.09
C PRO A 181 11.27 8.53 19.96
N THR A 182 11.23 7.89 21.13
CA THR A 182 12.32 7.84 22.11
C THR A 182 12.57 6.41 22.57
N ASP A 183 13.83 6.02 22.66
CA ASP A 183 14.26 4.65 22.98
C ASP A 183 14.29 4.35 24.50
N LEU A 184 13.34 4.92 25.24
CA LEU A 184 13.18 4.65 26.67
C LEU A 184 12.47 3.29 26.81
N GLY A 185 13.14 2.29 27.40
CA GLY A 185 12.60 0.91 27.49
C GLY A 185 11.19 0.80 28.09
N LEU A 186 10.81 1.71 28.99
CA LEU A 186 9.47 1.79 29.57
C LEU A 186 8.39 2.26 28.56
N VAL A 187 8.79 3.07 27.56
CA VAL A 187 7.89 3.57 26.51
C VAL A 187 7.67 2.49 25.45
N THR A 188 8.74 1.79 25.04
CA THR A 188 8.66 0.72 24.04
C THR A 188 7.95 -0.53 24.58
N SER A 189 8.09 -0.84 25.87
CA SER A 189 7.33 -1.92 26.52
C SER A 189 5.83 -1.62 26.63
N ALA A 190 5.45 -0.34 26.68
CA ALA A 190 4.07 0.13 26.76
C ALA A 190 3.48 0.55 25.40
N ALA A 191 4.13 0.17 24.29
CA ALA A 191 3.77 0.62 22.94
C ALA A 191 2.30 0.36 22.58
N GLU A 192 1.75 -0.79 22.96
CA GLU A 192 0.33 -1.12 22.74
C GLU A 192 -0.62 -0.22 23.53
N GLY A 193 -0.23 0.17 24.76
CA GLY A 193 -0.97 1.13 25.57
C GLY A 193 -1.00 2.52 24.96
N TRP A 194 0.14 2.98 24.40
CA TRP A 194 0.21 4.23 23.64
C TRP A 194 -0.62 4.18 22.36
N GLU A 195 -0.62 3.05 21.64
CA GLU A 195 -1.45 2.86 20.46
C GLU A 195 -2.95 2.90 20.77
N ALA A 196 -3.38 2.32 21.89
CA ALA A 196 -4.77 2.35 22.32
C ALA A 196 -5.18 3.75 22.78
N MET A 197 -4.37 4.37 23.65
CA MET A 197 -4.64 5.69 24.21
C MET A 197 -4.55 6.80 23.17
N GLY A 198 -3.50 6.82 22.34
CA GLY A 198 -3.33 7.81 21.30
C GLY A 198 -4.40 7.75 20.21
N ARG A 199 -4.85 6.55 19.85
CA ARG A 199 -5.99 6.38 18.94
C ARG A 199 -7.30 6.91 19.53
N PHE A 200 -7.48 6.80 20.84
CA PHE A 200 -8.65 7.33 21.53
C PHE A 200 -8.60 8.85 21.66
N ILE A 201 -7.46 9.42 22.07
CA ILE A 201 -7.33 10.85 22.39
C ILE A 201 -7.06 11.69 21.13
N MET A 202 -6.23 11.22 20.19
CA MET A 202 -5.78 11.98 19.02
C MET A 202 -5.68 11.11 17.74
N PRO A 203 -6.78 10.52 17.23
CA PRO A 203 -6.78 9.51 16.14
C PRO A 203 -6.10 9.91 14.81
N GLY A 204 -5.81 11.21 14.61
CA GLY A 204 -5.14 11.74 13.41
C GLY A 204 -3.66 12.09 13.59
N MET A 205 -3.09 11.98 14.80
CA MET A 205 -1.72 12.43 15.12
C MET A 205 -0.71 11.28 15.32
N GLY A 206 -1.06 10.05 14.93
CA GLY A 206 -0.08 8.95 14.89
C GLY A 206 1.12 9.32 14.02
N GLY A 207 2.31 8.82 14.35
CA GLY A 207 3.55 9.09 13.61
C GLY A 207 3.50 8.70 12.13
N VAL A 208 2.64 7.77 11.76
CA VAL A 208 2.51 7.21 10.41
C VAL A 208 1.05 7.14 9.99
N VAL A 209 0.78 7.42 8.71
CA VAL A 209 -0.53 7.19 8.08
C VAL A 209 -0.44 5.92 7.22
N LEU A 210 -1.43 5.04 7.37
CA LEU A 210 -1.64 3.87 6.53
C LEU A 210 -2.93 4.08 5.73
N ILE A 211 -2.87 3.94 4.41
CA ILE A 211 -4.05 3.96 3.54
C ILE A 211 -4.11 2.68 2.73
N GLU A 212 -5.20 1.94 2.90
CA GLU A 212 -5.54 0.82 2.03
C GLU A 212 -6.32 1.34 0.82
N ALA A 213 -5.95 0.85 -0.36
CA ALA A 213 -6.71 1.09 -1.58
C ALA A 213 -6.75 -0.16 -2.46
N VAL A 214 -7.71 -0.21 -3.37
CA VAL A 214 -7.93 -1.33 -4.29
C VAL A 214 -7.91 -0.85 -5.74
N LYS A 215 -7.34 -1.66 -6.63
CA LYS A 215 -7.41 -1.47 -8.08
C LYS A 215 -8.75 -2.03 -8.58
N ARG A 216 -9.78 -1.18 -8.64
CA ARG A 216 -11.05 -1.56 -9.28
C ARG A 216 -11.00 -1.23 -10.76
N LEU A 217 -11.28 -2.23 -11.61
CA LEU A 217 -11.41 -2.00 -13.05
C LEU A 217 -12.82 -1.55 -13.45
N TYR A 218 -13.81 -1.77 -12.58
CA TYR A 218 -15.21 -1.45 -12.83
C TYR A 218 -15.71 -0.45 -11.81
N ALA A 219 -16.35 0.61 -12.31
CA ALA A 219 -17.16 1.47 -11.46
C ALA A 219 -18.40 0.67 -11.00
N PRO A 220 -18.76 0.70 -9.71
CA PRO A 220 -20.06 0.18 -9.30
C PRO A 220 -21.16 0.90 -10.10
N PRO A 221 -22.22 0.22 -10.52
CA PRO A 221 -23.38 0.89 -11.11
C PRO A 221 -23.83 1.98 -10.16
N ARG A 222 -23.91 3.23 -10.62
CA ARG A 222 -24.44 4.33 -9.81
C ARG A 222 -25.85 3.92 -9.37
N SER A 223 -26.09 3.85 -8.07
CA SER A 223 -27.42 3.62 -7.52
C SER A 223 -28.35 4.75 -7.99
N GLY A 224 -29.22 4.44 -8.94
CA GLY A 224 -30.50 5.10 -9.19
C GLY A 224 -30.50 6.61 -9.40
N THR A 225 -30.15 7.06 -10.60
CA THR A 225 -31.09 7.93 -11.32
C THR A 225 -31.38 7.18 -12.59
N ALA A 226 -32.63 6.74 -12.78
CA ALA A 226 -33.04 6.15 -14.04
C ALA A 226 -32.62 7.12 -15.14
N ALA A 227 -31.73 6.69 -16.03
CA ALA A 227 -31.53 7.42 -17.27
C ALA A 227 -32.93 7.55 -17.90
N PRO A 228 -33.38 8.75 -18.29
CA PRO A 228 -34.63 8.86 -19.02
C PRO A 228 -34.45 8.00 -20.27
N VAL A 229 -35.19 6.89 -20.31
CA VAL A 229 -35.35 6.08 -21.50
C VAL A 229 -35.98 7.03 -22.50
N THR A 230 -35.15 7.63 -23.36
CA THR A 230 -35.63 8.35 -24.53
C THR A 230 -36.33 7.30 -25.38
N ASP A 231 -37.56 7.62 -25.81
CA ASP A 231 -38.54 6.75 -26.42
C ASP A 231 -37.97 5.51 -27.13
N GLN A 232 -38.60 4.36 -26.86
CA GLN A 232 -38.38 3.14 -27.62
C GLN A 232 -38.46 3.47 -29.12
N VAL A 233 -37.30 3.44 -29.78
CA VAL A 233 -37.24 3.52 -31.23
C VAL A 233 -38.05 2.33 -31.75
N ARG A 234 -39.23 2.61 -32.30
CA ARG A 234 -40.07 1.61 -32.97
C ARG A 234 -39.30 1.15 -34.20
N ILE A 235 -38.58 0.05 -34.07
CA ILE A 235 -37.94 -0.62 -35.21
C ILE A 235 -39.08 -1.10 -36.11
N ALA A 236 -39.18 -0.51 -37.30
CA ALA A 236 -40.17 -0.91 -38.29
C ALA A 236 -39.99 -2.39 -38.65
N ARG A 237 -41.09 -3.14 -38.61
CA ARG A 237 -41.11 -4.57 -38.92
C ARG A 237 -40.73 -4.75 -40.40
N PRO A 238 -39.76 -5.63 -40.75
CA PRO A 238 -39.39 -5.83 -42.13
C PRO A 238 -40.59 -6.34 -42.93
N ALA A 239 -40.81 -5.76 -44.10
CA ALA A 239 -41.86 -6.19 -45.02
C ALA A 239 -41.62 -7.65 -45.43
N ARG A 240 -42.66 -8.49 -45.33
CA ARG A 240 -42.63 -9.86 -45.85
C ARG A 240 -42.44 -9.79 -47.37
N ALA A 241 -41.34 -10.35 -47.87
CA ALA A 241 -41.16 -10.58 -49.29
C ALA A 241 -42.25 -11.53 -49.79
N ALA A 242 -42.88 -11.17 -50.90
CA ALA A 242 -43.85 -12.01 -51.58
C ALA A 242 -43.17 -13.29 -52.08
N THR A 243 -43.75 -14.43 -51.75
CA THR A 243 -43.39 -15.75 -52.26
C THR A 243 -43.50 -15.73 -53.78
N ARG A 244 -42.40 -16.00 -54.49
CA ARG A 244 -42.43 -16.29 -55.92
C ARG A 244 -42.94 -17.71 -56.10
N GLU A 245 -43.98 -17.86 -56.92
CA GLU A 245 -44.56 -19.14 -57.32
C GLU A 245 -43.53 -20.01 -58.05
N GLU A 246 -43.59 -21.31 -57.74
CA GLU A 246 -42.78 -22.39 -58.32
C GLU A 246 -43.18 -22.67 -59.77
N HIS A 247 -42.19 -23.07 -60.58
CA HIS A 247 -42.33 -23.64 -61.92
C HIS A 247 -41.78 -25.06 -61.91
#